data_AF-A0A7W9AUS4-F1
#
_entry.id   AF-A0A7W9AUS4-F1
#
_cell.length_a   1.000
_cell.length_b   1.000
_cell.length_c   1.000
_cell.angle_alpha   90.00
_cell.angle_beta   90.00
_cell.angle_gamma   90.00
#
_symmetry.space_group_name_H-M   'P 1'
#
loop_
_entity.id
_entity.type
_entity.pdbx_description
1 polymer ?
#
loop_
_entity_poly.entity_id
_entity_poly.type
_entity_poly.pdbx_seq_one_letter_code
_entity_poly.pdbx_strand_id
1 'polypeptide(L)'
;MPRKPNPLTKSHLLEAAFAVIRTKGYSATTVDDICTAAKLSKGAFFHHFSSKEDLAVAAADHWSKVTSEMFAEAPYHRPDDPLDRLLAYVDFRKHLIEGTLPEFTCLVGTMVQETYGTSPAIQQACWSSISGHADTLVADIAAAMDMHGVQGDFTPESLALHTQAVLQGAFILAKASGDPQRAVESIEHLHRYLRLLFARTGATRNQ
;
A
#
# COMPACT_ATOMS: atom_id res chain seq x y z
N MET A 1 -7.12 34.87 -21.74
CA MET A 1 -7.82 33.57 -21.70
C MET A 1 -7.12 32.69 -20.67
N PRO A 2 -7.83 32.11 -19.68
CA PRO A 2 -7.22 31.13 -18.80
C PRO A 2 -6.78 29.92 -19.64
N ARG A 3 -5.50 29.57 -19.56
CA ARG A 3 -4.91 28.43 -20.26
C ARG A 3 -5.56 27.15 -19.74
N LYS A 4 -6.06 26.28 -20.64
CA LYS A 4 -6.61 24.96 -20.23
C LYS A 4 -5.57 24.24 -19.34
N PRO A 5 -5.99 23.63 -18.23
CA PRO A 5 -5.07 22.93 -17.34
C PRO A 5 -4.32 21.86 -18.15
N ASN A 6 -2.99 21.90 -18.12
CA ASN A 6 -2.19 20.80 -18.69
C ASN A 6 -2.33 19.60 -17.73
N PRO A 7 -2.94 18.48 -18.15
CA PRO A 7 -3.13 17.33 -17.27
C PRO A 7 -1.80 16.80 -16.70
N LEU A 8 -0.70 17.00 -17.43
CA LEU A 8 0.64 16.59 -17.01
C LEU A 8 1.13 17.36 -15.78
N THR A 9 0.72 18.63 -15.60
CA THR A 9 1.13 19.44 -14.44
C THR A 9 0.61 18.84 -13.14
N LYS A 10 -0.65 18.38 -13.13
CA LYS A 10 -1.23 17.71 -11.95
C LYS A 10 -0.49 16.41 -11.65
N SER A 11 -0.20 15.58 -12.66
CA SER A 11 0.57 14.33 -12.47
C SER A 11 1.95 14.59 -11.88
N HIS A 12 2.70 15.55 -12.43
CA HIS A 12 4.04 15.88 -11.93
C HIS A 12 4.04 16.36 -10.47
N LEU A 13 3.01 17.12 -10.05
CA LEU A 13 2.86 17.53 -8.65
C LEU A 13 2.58 16.32 -7.73
N LEU A 14 1.75 15.38 -8.18
CA LEU A 14 1.44 14.16 -7.42
C LEU A 14 2.65 13.23 -7.32
N GLU A 15 3.37 13.00 -8.42
CA GLU A 15 4.60 12.20 -8.46
C GLU A 15 5.70 12.82 -7.58
N ALA A 16 5.87 14.15 -7.64
CA ALA A 16 6.79 14.86 -6.76
C ALA A 16 6.40 14.72 -5.29
N ALA A 17 5.10 14.81 -4.97
CA ALA A 17 4.63 14.59 -3.62
C ALA A 17 4.88 13.15 -3.15
N PHE A 18 4.75 12.13 -4.01
CA PHE A 18 5.10 10.75 -3.68
C PHE A 18 6.55 10.66 -3.22
N ALA A 19 7.46 11.20 -4.02
CA ALA A 19 8.89 11.16 -3.72
C ALA A 19 9.23 11.88 -2.41
N VAL A 20 8.75 13.11 -2.24
CA VAL A 20 9.10 13.95 -1.08
C VAL A 20 8.48 13.39 0.21
N ILE A 21 7.19 13.02 0.19
CA ILE A 21 6.50 12.50 1.38
C ILE A 21 7.09 11.15 1.82
N ARG A 22 7.41 10.25 0.89
CA ARG A 22 8.03 8.95 1.25
C ARG A 22 9.45 9.10 1.79
N THR A 23 10.14 10.17 1.41
CA THR A 23 11.51 10.45 1.84
C THR A 23 11.58 11.01 3.26
N LYS A 24 10.73 11.99 3.59
CA LYS A 24 10.86 12.72 4.87
C LYS A 24 9.56 12.86 5.69
N GLY A 25 8.48 12.22 5.26
CA GLY A 25 7.18 12.29 5.93
C GLY A 25 6.30 13.44 5.44
N TYR A 26 5.02 13.38 5.77
CA TYR A 26 4.02 14.37 5.32
C TYR A 26 4.18 15.71 6.03
N SER A 27 4.40 15.69 7.33
CA SER A 27 4.47 16.85 8.21
C SER A 27 5.66 17.73 7.85
N ALA A 28 6.83 17.11 7.61
CA ALA A 28 8.04 17.80 7.20
C ALA A 28 8.06 18.22 5.72
N THR A 29 7.10 17.77 4.92
CA THR A 29 6.95 18.19 3.51
C THR A 29 6.25 19.54 3.41
N THR A 30 6.83 20.47 2.66
CA THR A 30 6.26 21.78 2.35
C THR A 30 5.79 21.86 0.90
N VAL A 31 4.94 22.85 0.59
CA VAL A 31 4.55 23.15 -0.80
C VAL A 31 5.77 23.53 -1.65
N ASP A 32 6.76 24.20 -1.05
CA ASP A 32 8.03 24.55 -1.71
C ASP A 32 8.83 23.32 -2.13
N ASP A 33 8.94 22.32 -1.26
CA ASP A 33 9.64 21.08 -1.59
C ASP A 33 9.00 20.38 -2.79
N ILE A 34 7.67 20.30 -2.80
CA ILE A 34 6.91 19.65 -3.88
C ILE A 34 7.07 20.43 -5.19
N CYS A 35 6.93 21.76 -5.15
CA CYS A 35 7.12 22.61 -6.32
C CYS A 35 8.53 22.47 -6.90
N THR A 36 9.53 22.46 -6.03
CA THR A 36 10.94 22.29 -6.39
C THR A 36 11.17 20.93 -7.06
N ALA A 37 10.70 19.85 -6.44
CA ALA A 37 10.81 18.50 -6.97
C ALA A 37 10.07 18.33 -8.32
N ALA A 38 8.89 18.95 -8.47
CA ALA A 38 8.11 18.93 -9.70
C ALA A 38 8.65 19.87 -10.79
N LYS A 39 9.62 20.74 -10.46
CA LYS A 39 10.11 21.84 -11.33
C LYS A 39 8.97 22.77 -11.78
N LEU A 40 8.06 23.08 -10.85
CA LEU A 40 6.88 23.93 -11.07
C LEU A 40 6.87 25.10 -10.08
N SER A 41 6.12 26.16 -10.41
CA SER A 41 5.95 27.31 -9.51
C SER A 41 4.84 27.07 -8.49
N LYS A 42 4.85 27.82 -7.37
CA LYS A 42 3.72 27.86 -6.43
C LYS A 42 2.41 28.26 -7.10
N GLY A 43 2.46 29.17 -8.08
CA GLY A 43 1.28 29.55 -8.84
C GLY A 43 0.67 28.37 -9.60
N ALA A 44 1.50 27.48 -10.15
CA ALA A 44 1.02 26.24 -10.77
C ALA A 44 0.45 25.26 -9.74
N PHE A 45 1.06 25.15 -8.55
CA PHE A 45 0.50 24.36 -7.45
C PHE A 45 -0.90 24.86 -7.06
N PHE A 46 -1.03 26.15 -6.71
CA PHE A 46 -2.28 26.73 -6.21
C PHE A 46 -3.36 26.84 -7.29
N HIS A 47 -3.02 26.65 -8.56
CA HIS A 47 -4.00 26.48 -9.63
C HIS A 47 -4.71 25.11 -9.58
N HIS A 48 -4.03 24.07 -9.07
CA HIS A 48 -4.54 22.70 -9.02
C HIS A 48 -4.99 22.25 -7.64
N PHE A 49 -4.36 22.76 -6.58
CA PHE A 49 -4.61 22.36 -5.20
C PHE A 49 -4.75 23.57 -4.31
N SER A 50 -5.81 23.61 -3.52
CA SER A 50 -6.09 24.69 -2.58
C SER A 50 -5.15 24.67 -1.36
N SER A 51 -4.60 23.51 -1.02
CA SER A 51 -3.74 23.32 0.14
C SER A 51 -2.82 22.10 -0.02
N LYS A 52 -1.87 21.92 0.92
CA LYS A 52 -1.06 20.68 1.02
C LYS A 52 -1.92 19.46 1.36
N GLU A 53 -2.99 19.64 2.14
CA GLU A 53 -3.94 18.58 2.50
C GLU A 53 -4.74 18.13 1.27
N ASP A 54 -5.24 19.08 0.48
CA ASP A 54 -5.95 18.82 -0.77
C ASP A 54 -5.08 18.02 -1.75
N LEU A 55 -3.80 18.41 -1.89
CA LEU A 55 -2.84 17.62 -2.65
C LEU A 55 -2.67 16.21 -2.06
N ALA A 56 -2.57 16.06 -0.73
CA ALA A 56 -2.29 14.78 -0.10
C ALA A 56 -3.45 13.78 -0.25
N VAL A 57 -4.70 14.25 -0.19
CA VAL A 57 -5.88 13.44 -0.50
C VAL A 57 -5.82 12.97 -1.95
N ALA A 58 -5.59 13.89 -2.90
CA ALA A 58 -5.45 13.53 -4.31
C ALA A 58 -4.25 12.60 -4.57
N ALA A 59 -3.18 12.73 -3.79
CA ALA A 59 -2.01 11.85 -3.86
C ALA A 59 -2.34 10.45 -3.35
N ALA A 60 -3.10 10.30 -2.26
CA ALA A 60 -3.59 9.00 -1.79
C ALA A 60 -4.46 8.30 -2.86
N ASP A 61 -5.38 9.04 -3.48
CA ASP A 61 -6.25 8.50 -4.54
C ASP A 61 -5.45 8.09 -5.77
N HIS A 62 -4.51 8.94 -6.20
CA HIS A 62 -3.65 8.64 -7.34
C HIS A 62 -2.72 7.45 -7.05
N TRP A 63 -2.19 7.36 -5.84
CA TRP A 63 -1.39 6.23 -5.38
C TRP A 63 -2.20 4.92 -5.43
N SER A 64 -3.45 4.96 -4.95
CA SER A 64 -4.36 3.82 -5.02
C SER A 64 -4.57 3.37 -6.47
N LYS A 65 -4.80 4.31 -7.39
CA LYS A 65 -4.98 4.00 -8.82
C LYS A 65 -3.73 3.35 -9.44
N VAL A 66 -2.56 3.99 -9.30
CA VAL A 66 -1.31 3.51 -9.91
C VAL A 66 -0.92 2.15 -9.35
N THR A 67 -1.04 1.96 -8.03
CA THR A 67 -0.73 0.67 -7.41
C THR A 67 -1.76 -0.40 -7.78
N SER A 68 -3.05 -0.07 -7.86
CA SER A 68 -4.06 -1.05 -8.28
C SER A 68 -3.83 -1.55 -9.71
N GLU A 69 -3.46 -0.66 -10.64
CA GLU A 69 -3.09 -1.03 -12.02
C GLU A 69 -1.86 -1.94 -12.03
N MET A 70 -0.82 -1.61 -11.26
CA MET A 70 0.40 -2.44 -11.17
C MET A 70 0.11 -3.86 -10.62
N PHE A 71 -0.76 -3.98 -9.61
CA PHE A 71 -1.10 -5.27 -9.01
C PHE A 71 -2.10 -6.07 -9.86
N ALA A 72 -3.00 -5.42 -10.58
CA ALA A 72 -3.90 -6.09 -11.51
C ALA A 72 -3.14 -6.84 -12.62
N GLU A 73 -2.04 -6.27 -13.11
CA GLU A 73 -1.21 -6.85 -14.18
C GLU A 73 -0.09 -7.78 -13.66
N ALA A 74 0.02 -7.95 -12.34
CA ALA A 74 1.12 -8.71 -11.74
C ALA A 74 0.97 -10.24 -11.99
N PRO A 75 2.08 -10.98 -12.08
CA PRO A 75 2.05 -12.40 -12.45
C PRO A 75 1.46 -13.32 -11.37
N TYR A 76 1.15 -12.82 -10.17
CA TYR A 76 0.64 -13.63 -9.07
C TYR A 76 -0.77 -14.18 -9.32
N HIS A 77 -1.49 -13.68 -10.32
CA HIS A 77 -2.79 -14.21 -10.75
C HIS A 77 -2.72 -15.51 -11.56
N ARG A 78 -1.51 -15.90 -12.01
CA ARG A 78 -1.30 -17.02 -12.95
C ARG A 78 -1.52 -18.42 -12.37
N PRO A 79 -1.18 -18.73 -11.11
CA PRO A 79 -1.43 -20.06 -10.55
C PRO A 79 -2.90 -20.45 -10.62
N ASP A 80 -3.17 -21.75 -10.78
CA ASP A 80 -4.53 -22.29 -10.76
C ASP A 80 -5.08 -22.40 -9.32
N ASP A 81 -4.21 -22.76 -8.37
CA ASP A 81 -4.56 -22.84 -6.96
C ASP A 81 -4.63 -21.42 -6.35
N PRO A 82 -5.77 -21.01 -5.78
CA PRO A 82 -5.93 -19.70 -5.15
C PRO A 82 -5.00 -19.48 -3.94
N LEU A 83 -4.58 -20.54 -3.23
CA LEU A 83 -3.54 -20.43 -2.20
C LEU A 83 -2.20 -20.06 -2.84
N ASP A 84 -1.84 -20.68 -3.96
CA ASP A 84 -0.62 -20.34 -4.68
C ASP A 84 -0.66 -18.91 -5.22
N ARG A 85 -1.83 -18.39 -5.63
CA ARG A 85 -1.99 -16.95 -5.97
C ARG A 85 -1.72 -16.04 -4.78
N LEU A 86 -2.27 -16.37 -3.62
CA LEU A 86 -2.05 -15.60 -2.39
C LEU A 86 -0.58 -15.63 -1.96
N LEU A 87 0.08 -16.78 -2.03
CA LEU A 87 1.51 -16.92 -1.74
C LEU A 87 2.36 -16.17 -2.77
N ALA A 88 2.02 -16.25 -4.05
CA ALA A 88 2.66 -15.51 -5.12
C ALA A 88 2.48 -13.99 -4.96
N TYR A 89 1.35 -13.52 -4.42
CA TYR A 89 1.14 -12.12 -4.06
C TYR A 89 2.14 -11.67 -2.98
N VAL A 90 2.34 -12.50 -1.94
CA VAL A 90 3.31 -12.22 -0.87
C VAL A 90 4.74 -12.21 -1.43
N ASP A 91 5.07 -13.13 -2.33
CA ASP A 91 6.35 -13.11 -3.04
C ASP A 91 6.49 -11.87 -3.93
N PHE A 92 5.46 -11.47 -4.67
CA PHE A 92 5.47 -10.25 -5.46
C PHE A 92 5.73 -9.02 -4.58
N ARG A 93 5.05 -8.92 -3.42
CA ARG A 93 5.31 -7.88 -2.41
C ARG A 93 6.76 -7.86 -1.93
N LYS A 94 7.37 -9.04 -1.74
CA LYS A 94 8.80 -9.17 -1.38
C LYS A 94 9.71 -8.63 -2.49
N HIS A 95 9.44 -8.97 -3.76
CA HIS A 95 10.21 -8.49 -4.92
C HIS A 95 10.11 -6.98 -5.13
N LEU A 96 9.05 -6.32 -4.62
CA LEU A 96 8.97 -4.86 -4.64
C LEU A 96 9.91 -4.19 -3.62
N ILE A 97 10.53 -4.94 -2.70
CA ILE A 97 11.52 -4.41 -1.75
C ILE A 97 12.89 -4.38 -2.43
N GLU A 98 13.08 -3.34 -3.24
CA GLU A 98 14.34 -3.05 -3.91
C GLU A 98 14.68 -1.55 -3.74
N GLY A 99 15.97 -1.24 -3.84
CA GLY A 99 16.46 0.14 -3.71
C GLY A 99 16.42 0.68 -2.28
N THR A 100 16.17 1.97 -2.17
CA THR A 100 16.15 2.75 -0.93
C THR A 100 14.80 2.66 -0.21
N LEU A 101 14.77 2.93 1.09
CA LEU A 101 13.54 2.91 1.89
C LEU A 101 12.38 3.74 1.28
N PRO A 102 12.61 4.97 0.76
CA PRO A 102 11.56 5.73 0.12
C PRO A 102 11.06 5.13 -1.20
N GLU A 103 11.78 4.20 -1.84
CA GLU A 103 11.40 3.62 -3.13
C GLU A 103 10.40 2.46 -3.00
N PHE A 104 10.42 1.71 -1.89
CA PHE A 104 9.48 0.60 -1.67
C PHE A 104 8.43 0.83 -0.55
N THR A 105 8.65 1.76 0.38
CA THR A 105 7.72 1.95 1.52
C THR A 105 6.40 2.63 1.13
N CYS A 106 5.32 2.39 1.86
CA CYS A 106 3.99 2.86 1.48
C CYS A 106 3.79 4.38 1.69
N LEU A 107 3.29 5.09 0.67
CA LEU A 107 2.90 6.51 0.77
C LEU A 107 1.80 6.71 1.82
N VAL A 108 0.65 6.05 1.65
CA VAL A 108 -0.51 6.21 2.53
C VAL A 108 -0.25 5.72 3.95
N GLY A 109 0.58 4.68 4.10
CA GLY A 109 1.06 4.22 5.42
C GLY A 109 1.95 5.24 6.13
N THR A 110 2.72 6.03 5.37
CA THR A 110 3.53 7.13 5.93
C THR A 110 2.63 8.30 6.35
N MET A 111 1.70 8.71 5.48
CA MET A 111 0.81 9.84 5.76
C MET A 111 -0.07 9.57 6.98
N VAL A 112 -0.74 8.40 7.04
CA VAL A 112 -1.71 8.12 8.12
C VAL A 112 -1.08 8.09 9.51
N GLN A 113 0.18 7.65 9.63
CA GLN A 113 0.92 7.66 10.90
C GLN A 113 1.13 9.06 11.46
N GLU A 114 1.13 10.08 10.60
CA GLU A 114 1.33 11.47 10.99
C GLU A 114 0.00 12.24 11.10
N THR A 115 -1.08 11.74 10.48
CA THR A 115 -2.32 12.49 10.31
C THR A 115 -3.56 11.89 11.00
N TYR A 116 -3.48 10.71 11.62
CA TYR A 116 -4.62 9.97 12.18
C TYR A 116 -5.49 10.74 13.19
N GLY A 117 -5.00 11.85 13.76
CA GLY A 117 -5.74 12.73 14.67
C GLY A 117 -5.80 14.20 14.22
N THR A 118 -5.26 14.54 13.06
CA THR A 118 -5.11 15.93 12.61
C THR A 118 -5.74 16.22 11.24
N SER A 119 -5.96 15.19 10.42
CA SER A 119 -6.67 15.32 9.14
C SER A 119 -7.59 14.11 8.88
N PRO A 120 -8.90 14.24 9.15
CA PRO A 120 -9.88 13.20 8.81
C PRO A 120 -9.94 12.88 7.31
N ALA A 121 -9.70 13.89 6.46
CA ALA A 121 -9.72 13.72 5.01
C ALA A 121 -8.57 12.82 4.52
N ILE A 122 -7.34 13.09 5.00
CA ILE A 122 -6.18 12.24 4.67
C ILE A 122 -6.36 10.84 5.29
N GLN A 123 -6.87 10.76 6.53
CA GLN A 123 -7.15 9.48 7.18
C GLN A 123 -8.09 8.62 6.34
N GLN A 124 -9.20 9.18 5.88
CA GLN A 124 -10.19 8.46 5.07
C GLN A 124 -9.60 8.00 3.73
N ALA A 125 -8.84 8.87 3.04
CA ALA A 125 -8.20 8.52 1.78
C ALA A 125 -7.14 7.42 1.95
N CYS A 126 -6.33 7.50 3.02
CA CYS A 126 -5.36 6.47 3.35
C CYS A 126 -6.03 5.13 3.69
N TRP A 127 -7.10 5.14 4.49
CA TRP A 127 -7.86 3.95 4.80
C TRP A 127 -8.44 3.32 3.54
N SER A 128 -9.09 4.10 2.68
CA SER A 128 -9.66 3.60 1.42
C SER A 128 -8.61 2.96 0.52
N SER A 129 -7.39 3.50 0.47
CA SER A 129 -6.29 2.90 -0.29
C SER A 129 -5.80 1.58 0.32
N ILE A 130 -5.63 1.52 1.65
CA ILE A 130 -5.15 0.32 2.35
C ILE A 130 -6.21 -0.79 2.32
N SER A 131 -7.45 -0.48 2.69
CA SER A 131 -8.55 -1.45 2.71
C SER A 131 -8.90 -1.90 1.29
N GLY A 132 -8.98 -0.99 0.33
CA GLY A 132 -9.28 -1.34 -1.06
C GLY A 132 -8.25 -2.28 -1.67
N HIS A 133 -6.98 -2.16 -1.27
CA HIS A 133 -5.96 -3.12 -1.68
C HIS A 133 -6.12 -4.47 -0.96
N ALA A 134 -6.48 -4.49 0.32
CA ALA A 134 -6.80 -5.74 1.02
C ALA A 134 -7.98 -6.46 0.34
N ASP A 135 -9.04 -5.73 -0.03
CA ASP A 135 -10.25 -6.28 -0.66
C ASP A 135 -9.93 -7.09 -1.93
N THR A 136 -8.86 -6.76 -2.65
CA THR A 136 -8.42 -7.52 -3.84
C THR A 136 -8.02 -8.96 -3.55
N LEU A 137 -7.65 -9.30 -2.31
CA LEU A 137 -7.23 -10.64 -1.91
C LEU A 137 -8.38 -11.51 -1.40
N VAL A 138 -9.52 -10.90 -1.07
CA VAL A 138 -10.64 -11.57 -0.40
C VAL A 138 -11.16 -12.74 -1.21
N ALA A 139 -11.27 -12.59 -2.53
CA ALA A 139 -11.77 -13.64 -3.42
C ALA A 139 -10.83 -14.85 -3.47
N ASP A 140 -9.52 -14.65 -3.62
CA ASP A 140 -8.54 -15.74 -3.62
C ASP A 140 -8.44 -16.39 -2.24
N ILE A 141 -8.51 -15.62 -1.15
CA ILE A 141 -8.52 -16.20 0.21
C ILE A 141 -9.77 -17.08 0.41
N ALA A 142 -10.96 -16.60 0.04
CA ALA A 142 -12.19 -17.36 0.17
C ALA A 142 -12.15 -18.65 -0.66
N ALA A 143 -11.67 -18.57 -1.91
CA ALA A 143 -11.52 -19.73 -2.79
C ALA A 143 -10.49 -20.73 -2.25
N ALA A 144 -9.38 -20.25 -1.68
CA ALA A 144 -8.38 -21.10 -1.04
C ALA A 144 -8.93 -21.79 0.20
N MET A 145 -9.74 -21.08 1.01
CA MET A 145 -10.35 -21.68 2.20
C MET A 145 -11.30 -22.82 1.82
N ASP A 146 -12.12 -22.61 0.79
CA ASP A 146 -13.03 -23.64 0.26
C ASP A 146 -12.26 -24.84 -0.31
N MET A 147 -11.31 -24.58 -1.22
CA MET A 147 -10.53 -25.61 -1.91
C MET A 147 -9.70 -26.48 -0.95
N HIS A 148 -9.07 -25.85 0.05
CA HIS A 148 -8.20 -26.55 1.02
C HIS A 148 -8.95 -26.98 2.28
N GLY A 149 -10.26 -26.74 2.38
CA GLY A 149 -11.11 -27.14 3.50
C GLY A 149 -10.82 -26.42 4.82
N VAL A 150 -10.25 -25.22 4.76
CA VAL A 150 -9.83 -24.45 5.95
C VAL A 150 -11.06 -23.90 6.66
N GLN A 151 -11.21 -24.28 7.93
CA GLN A 151 -12.23 -23.73 8.82
C GLN A 151 -11.54 -23.09 10.03
N GLY A 152 -11.93 -21.86 10.35
CA GLY A 152 -11.37 -21.11 11.47
C GLY A 152 -12.33 -20.05 12.01
N ASP A 153 -11.91 -19.36 13.05
CA ASP A 153 -12.59 -18.22 13.67
C ASP A 153 -12.22 -16.87 13.02
N PHE A 154 -11.84 -16.90 11.74
CA PHE A 154 -11.45 -15.74 10.95
C PHE A 154 -12.16 -15.73 9.59
N THR A 155 -12.21 -14.55 8.96
CA THR A 155 -12.84 -14.36 7.66
C THR A 155 -11.80 -14.05 6.59
N PRO A 156 -12.12 -14.23 5.30
CA PRO A 156 -11.26 -13.79 4.21
C PRO A 156 -10.86 -12.31 4.31
N GLU A 157 -11.78 -11.44 4.71
CA GLU A 157 -11.56 -10.00 4.90
C GLU A 157 -10.59 -9.73 6.04
N SER A 158 -10.71 -10.42 7.18
CA SER A 158 -9.81 -10.20 8.31
C SER A 158 -8.40 -10.68 8.00
N LEU A 159 -8.24 -11.78 7.25
CA LEU A 159 -6.93 -12.26 6.80
C LEU A 159 -6.31 -11.34 5.73
N ALA A 160 -7.11 -10.82 4.81
CA ALA A 160 -6.67 -9.83 3.83
C ALA A 160 -6.16 -8.55 4.50
N LEU A 161 -6.89 -8.04 5.49
CA LEU A 161 -6.48 -6.88 6.26
C LEU A 161 -5.24 -7.18 7.12
N HIS A 162 -5.13 -8.38 7.69
CA HIS A 162 -3.94 -8.82 8.42
C HIS A 162 -2.69 -8.84 7.53
N THR A 163 -2.84 -9.26 6.27
CA THR A 163 -1.76 -9.18 5.27
C THR A 163 -1.27 -7.73 5.10
N GLN A 164 -2.18 -6.76 5.01
CA GLN A 164 -1.79 -5.34 4.99
C GLN A 164 -1.14 -4.90 6.31
N ALA A 165 -1.64 -5.35 7.45
CA ALA A 165 -1.06 -5.00 8.76
C ALA A 165 0.41 -5.44 8.86
N VAL A 166 0.73 -6.66 8.41
CA VAL A 166 2.12 -7.15 8.39
C VAL A 166 2.99 -6.36 7.42
N LEU A 167 2.49 -6.06 6.21
CA LEU A 167 3.24 -5.27 5.22
C LEU A 167 3.53 -3.84 5.72
N GLN A 168 2.53 -3.15 6.29
CA GLN A 168 2.73 -1.80 6.83
C GLN A 168 3.68 -1.81 8.03
N GLY A 169 3.54 -2.79 8.94
CA GLY A 169 4.46 -2.98 10.06
C GLY A 169 5.91 -3.27 9.61
N ALA A 170 6.08 -4.11 8.59
CA ALA A 170 7.36 -4.43 7.99
C ALA A 170 8.07 -3.16 7.47
N PHE A 171 7.33 -2.26 6.82
CA PHE A 171 7.87 -0.98 6.34
C PHE A 171 8.28 -0.04 7.49
N ILE A 172 7.54 -0.05 8.60
CA ILE A 172 7.93 0.71 9.81
C ILE A 172 9.25 0.17 10.37
N LEU A 173 9.40 -1.15 10.49
CA LEU A 173 10.63 -1.77 10.99
C LEU A 173 11.84 -1.49 10.09
N ALA A 174 11.67 -1.54 8.77
CA ALA A 174 12.72 -1.17 7.82
C ALA A 174 13.13 0.30 7.96
N LYS A 175 12.17 1.23 8.11
CA LYS A 175 12.47 2.65 8.35
C LYS A 175 13.19 2.88 9.68
N ALA A 176 12.73 2.22 10.75
CA ALA A 176 13.29 2.39 12.09
C ALA A 176 14.72 1.84 12.20
N SER A 177 15.01 0.74 11.50
CA SER A 177 16.34 0.11 11.49
C SER A 177 17.30 0.69 10.46
N GLY A 178 16.78 1.33 9.39
CA GLY A 178 17.57 1.70 8.23
C GLY A 178 17.85 0.54 7.27
N ASP A 179 17.31 -0.65 7.52
CA ASP A 179 17.64 -1.90 6.82
C ASP A 179 16.41 -2.51 6.12
N PRO A 180 16.36 -2.51 4.77
CA PRO A 180 15.28 -3.16 4.01
C PRO A 180 15.08 -4.65 4.35
N GLN A 181 16.13 -5.33 4.82
CA GLN A 181 16.05 -6.76 5.15
C GLN A 181 15.05 -7.04 6.27
N ARG A 182 14.81 -6.09 7.19
CA ARG A 182 13.78 -6.25 8.23
C ARG A 182 12.38 -6.41 7.64
N ALA A 183 12.10 -5.74 6.53
CA ALA A 183 10.83 -5.89 5.83
C ALA A 183 10.76 -7.23 5.09
N VAL A 184 11.85 -7.63 4.41
CA VAL A 184 11.94 -8.93 3.71
C VAL A 184 11.65 -10.08 4.68
N GLU A 185 12.33 -10.12 5.82
CA GLU A 185 12.14 -11.16 6.85
C GLU A 185 10.69 -11.22 7.35
N SER A 186 10.05 -10.06 7.54
CA SER A 186 8.63 -9.98 7.97
C SER A 186 7.69 -10.55 6.91
N ILE A 187 7.93 -10.25 5.63
CA ILE A 187 7.14 -10.78 4.51
C ILE A 187 7.36 -12.29 4.34
N GLU A 188 8.57 -12.79 4.55
CA GLU A 188 8.82 -14.24 4.58
C GLU A 188 8.08 -14.94 5.73
N HIS A 189 8.00 -14.30 6.91
CA HIS A 189 7.20 -14.83 8.01
C HIS A 189 5.70 -14.83 7.69
N LEU A 190 5.18 -13.80 7.00
CA LEU A 190 3.81 -13.82 6.48
C LEU A 190 3.59 -15.00 5.53
N HIS A 191 4.54 -15.25 4.61
CA HIS A 191 4.47 -16.39 3.71
C HIS A 191 4.42 -17.73 4.49
N ARG A 192 5.27 -17.91 5.50
CA ARG A 192 5.27 -19.12 6.35
C ARG A 192 3.96 -19.25 7.14
N TYR A 193 3.46 -18.13 7.67
CA TYR A 193 2.19 -18.07 8.39
C TYR A 193 1.03 -18.54 7.51
N LEU A 194 0.90 -18.03 6.28
CA LEU A 194 -0.15 -18.45 5.36
C LEU A 194 -0.04 -19.94 5.01
N ARG A 195 1.16 -20.45 4.70
CA ARG A 195 1.35 -21.90 4.48
C ARG A 195 0.89 -22.74 5.68
N LEU A 196 1.24 -22.33 6.90
CA LEU A 196 0.84 -23.05 8.11
C LEU A 196 -0.66 -22.94 8.38
N LEU A 197 -1.27 -21.79 8.10
CA LEU A 197 -2.69 -21.55 8.29
C LEU A 197 -3.53 -22.47 7.38
N PHE A 198 -3.10 -22.63 6.13
CA PHE A 198 -3.78 -23.46 5.13
C PHE A 198 -3.38 -24.94 5.15
N ALA A 199 -2.24 -25.29 5.74
CA ALA A 199 -1.84 -26.70 5.95
C ALA A 199 -2.58 -27.39 7.11
N ARG A 200 -3.28 -26.64 7.96
CA ARG A 200 -4.03 -27.18 9.10
C ARG A 200 -5.40 -27.71 8.65
N THR A 201 -5.41 -28.77 7.84
CA THR A 201 -6.62 -29.52 7.53
C THR A 201 -6.37 -31.02 7.67
N GLY A 202 -6.69 -31.54 8.86
CA GLY A 202 -6.63 -32.98 9.16
C GLY A 202 -6.72 -33.38 10.64
N ALA A 203 -6.46 -32.47 11.60
CA ALA A 203 -6.51 -32.83 13.02
C ALA A 203 -7.86 -32.48 13.67
N THR A 204 -8.79 -33.45 13.61
CA THR A 204 -9.83 -33.76 14.62
C THR A 204 -10.62 -32.60 15.27
N ARG A 205 -11.87 -32.41 14.82
CA ARG A 205 -12.97 -32.19 15.78
C ARG A 205 -13.33 -33.55 16.38
N ASN A 206 -12.82 -33.83 17.57
CA ASN A 206 -13.40 -34.82 18.48
C ASN A 206 -13.40 -34.20 19.87
N GLN A 207 -14.54 -33.61 20.21
CA GLN A 207 -15.11 -33.50 21.55
C GLN A 207 -16.55 -33.03 21.41
#